data_AF-A0A0M2VDV5-F1
#
_entry.id   AF-A0A0M2VDV5-F1
#
_cell.length_a   1.000
_cell.length_b   1.000
_cell.length_c   1.000
_cell.angle_alpha   90.00
_cell.angle_beta   90.00
_cell.angle_gamma   90.00
#
_symmetry.space_group_name_H-M   'P 1'
#
loop_
_entity.id
_entity.type
_entity.pdbx_description
1 polymer ?
#
loop_
_entity_poly.entity_id
_entity_poly.type
_entity_poly.pdbx_seq_one_letter_code
_entity_poly.pdbx_strand_id
1 'polypeptide(L)'
;MMSLHLSDVLTRFLPDYQQHYAMNWQQQAACKHILQCRTLALGQQLWQCDNCQQQQVVYCSCRDRHCPRCQGQRTRDWIEAQAANLLQVKYFHLVFTLPHELNVISQYAPEKLYKSLFSAVWQTLSKFALQHRKSTGELGMTAVLHTWGQTLTQHIHLHCLIPGGMLSKAERWQVIDKGYLFPVKALSTVFRAKMLQQLRDEKLSIPDKDALLTTPWTVFSKACLCKPQTVLRYLGRYTRKGVLHESRLQRISAEGVSFSYRDYRDDNKRKAMTLSGPEFIRRYLSHVLPKGFMRIRHYGLLANRCRKRKLTIIRQQEAQRKPKDEATATERETPCWRCSHCQVGSLHLASVIAHRPEGNPDG
;
A
#
# COMPACT_ATOMS: atom_id res chain seq x y z
N MET A 1 -8.38 -27.48 8.20
CA MET A 1 -7.51 -26.60 9.00
C MET A 1 -8.22 -25.28 9.21
N MET A 2 -8.43 -24.84 10.46
CA MET A 2 -9.00 -23.52 10.74
C MET A 2 -8.06 -22.43 10.20
N SER A 3 -8.64 -21.44 9.53
CA SER A 3 -7.91 -20.26 9.07
C SER A 3 -7.48 -19.43 10.28
N LEU A 4 -6.18 -19.16 10.43
CA LEU A 4 -5.67 -18.28 11.47
C LEU A 4 -5.82 -16.82 11.03
N HIS A 5 -6.33 -16.00 11.94
CA HIS A 5 -6.55 -14.58 11.72
C HIS A 5 -5.71 -13.73 12.67
N LEU A 6 -5.49 -12.47 12.26
CA LEU A 6 -4.83 -11.50 13.13
C LEU A 6 -5.65 -11.23 14.40
N SER A 7 -6.98 -11.32 14.31
CA SER A 7 -7.87 -11.24 15.48
C SER A 7 -7.52 -12.29 16.53
N ASP A 8 -7.14 -13.50 16.12
CA ASP A 8 -6.81 -14.59 17.06
C ASP A 8 -5.53 -14.29 17.83
N VAL A 9 -4.55 -13.66 17.17
CA VAL A 9 -3.33 -13.15 17.81
C VAL A 9 -3.67 -12.06 18.83
N LEU A 10 -4.49 -11.08 18.44
CA LEU A 10 -4.88 -9.99 19.32
C LEU A 10 -5.67 -10.49 20.52
N THR A 11 -6.66 -11.38 20.32
CA THR A 11 -7.44 -11.97 21.40
C THR A 11 -6.55 -12.64 22.43
N ARG A 12 -5.51 -13.35 21.98
CA ARG A 12 -4.61 -14.10 22.88
C ARG A 12 -3.59 -13.24 23.60
N PHE A 13 -2.97 -12.27 22.92
CA PHE A 13 -1.76 -11.60 23.43
C PHE A 13 -1.90 -10.09 23.66
N LEU A 14 -2.98 -9.45 23.21
CA LEU A 14 -3.18 -8.02 23.41
C LEU A 14 -3.34 -7.64 24.90
N PRO A 15 -4.05 -8.40 25.75
CA PRO A 15 -4.16 -8.06 27.18
C PRO A 15 -2.80 -7.96 27.87
N ASP A 16 -1.93 -8.96 27.67
CA ASP A 16 -0.55 -8.98 28.20
C ASP A 16 0.30 -7.84 27.61
N TYR A 17 0.17 -7.58 26.31
CA TYR A 17 0.86 -6.47 25.67
C TYR A 17 0.48 -5.12 26.27
N GLN A 18 -0.79 -4.89 26.57
CA GLN A 18 -1.29 -3.64 27.14
C GLN A 18 -0.85 -3.40 28.60
N GLN A 19 -0.49 -4.45 29.33
CA GLN A 19 0.06 -4.31 30.69
C GLN A 19 1.50 -3.78 30.68
N HIS A 20 2.27 -4.11 29.63
CA HIS A 20 3.70 -3.80 29.57
C HIS A 20 4.07 -2.66 28.62
N TYR A 21 3.19 -2.32 27.67
CA TYR A 21 3.49 -1.35 26.62
C TYR A 21 2.38 -0.33 26.42
N ALA A 22 2.76 0.94 26.38
CA ALA A 22 1.85 2.02 26.01
C ALA A 22 1.47 1.96 24.52
N MET A 23 0.20 2.19 24.24
CA MET A 23 -0.35 2.27 22.87
C MET A 23 -0.96 3.64 22.65
N ASN A 24 -0.69 4.25 21.48
CA ASN A 24 -1.41 5.45 21.09
C ASN A 24 -2.86 5.13 20.69
N TRP A 25 -3.70 6.17 20.65
CA TRP A 25 -5.12 6.01 20.33
C TRP A 25 -5.38 5.33 18.98
N GLN A 26 -4.56 5.61 17.95
CA GLN A 26 -4.70 4.98 16.62
C GLN A 26 -4.41 3.49 16.66
N GLN A 27 -3.40 3.05 17.43
CA GLN A 27 -3.09 1.65 17.64
C GLN A 27 -4.22 0.94 18.40
N GLN A 28 -4.74 1.56 19.46
CA GLN A 28 -5.88 1.03 20.22
C GLN A 28 -7.13 0.89 19.35
N ALA A 29 -7.46 1.93 18.56
CA ALA A 29 -8.57 1.90 17.62
C ALA A 29 -8.40 0.80 16.57
N ALA A 30 -7.19 0.65 15.99
CA ALA A 30 -6.91 -0.40 15.02
C ALA A 30 -7.09 -1.81 15.63
N CYS A 31 -6.59 -2.04 16.85
CA CYS A 31 -6.81 -3.30 17.57
C CYS A 31 -8.30 -3.58 17.79
N LYS A 32 -9.06 -2.60 18.31
CA LYS A 32 -10.51 -2.72 18.52
C LYS A 32 -11.24 -3.06 17.23
N HIS A 33 -10.96 -2.34 16.15
CA HIS A 33 -11.57 -2.59 14.84
C HIS A 33 -11.24 -4.00 14.32
N ILE A 34 -10.00 -4.48 14.50
CA ILE A 34 -9.59 -5.81 14.04
C ILE A 34 -10.28 -6.91 14.87
N LEU A 35 -10.40 -6.74 16.18
CA LEU A 35 -11.11 -7.68 17.08
C LEU A 35 -12.60 -7.77 16.77
N GLN A 36 -13.24 -6.65 16.42
CA GLN A 36 -14.66 -6.61 16.03
C GLN A 36 -14.91 -7.04 14.58
N CYS A 37 -13.85 -7.17 13.77
CA CYS A 37 -13.99 -7.44 12.35
C CYS A 37 -14.57 -8.83 12.10
N ARG A 38 -15.67 -8.90 11.32
CA ARG A 38 -16.40 -10.15 11.01
C ARG A 38 -16.94 -10.84 12.26
N THR A 39 -17.42 -10.07 13.22
CA THR A 39 -18.21 -10.56 14.36
C THR A 39 -19.55 -9.85 14.40
N LEU A 40 -20.47 -10.33 15.25
CA LEU A 40 -21.79 -9.74 15.44
C LEU A 40 -21.72 -8.26 15.87
N ALA A 41 -20.62 -7.83 16.50
CA ALA A 41 -20.40 -6.45 16.96
C ALA A 41 -20.50 -5.40 15.83
N LEU A 42 -20.35 -5.79 14.56
CA LEU A 42 -20.47 -4.89 13.41
C LEU A 42 -21.73 -5.14 12.58
N GLY A 43 -22.63 -5.99 13.07
CA GLY A 43 -23.81 -6.46 12.33
C GLY A 43 -23.49 -7.58 11.35
N GLN A 44 -24.54 -8.03 10.67
CA GLN A 44 -24.50 -9.20 9.80
C GLN A 44 -25.19 -8.94 8.46
N GLN A 45 -24.76 -9.69 7.46
CA GLN A 45 -25.30 -9.71 6.12
C GLN A 45 -25.97 -11.06 5.92
N LEU A 46 -27.24 -11.05 5.53
CA LEU A 46 -27.93 -12.25 5.10
C LEU A 46 -27.75 -12.40 3.59
N TRP A 47 -27.16 -13.51 3.18
CA TRP A 47 -26.99 -13.87 1.80
C TRP A 47 -27.90 -15.05 1.48
N GLN A 48 -28.56 -15.04 0.33
CA GLN A 48 -29.51 -16.07 -0.08
C GLN A 48 -29.16 -16.58 -1.47
N CYS A 49 -29.18 -17.91 -1.63
CA CYS A 49 -28.95 -18.55 -2.91
C CYS A 49 -30.15 -18.34 -3.85
N ASP A 50 -29.88 -17.90 -5.09
CA ASP A 50 -30.90 -17.79 -6.14
C ASP A 50 -31.49 -19.13 -6.59
N ASN A 51 -30.74 -20.23 -6.47
CA ASN A 51 -31.18 -21.56 -6.89
C ASN A 51 -31.88 -22.34 -5.76
N CYS A 52 -31.17 -22.64 -4.67
CA CYS A 52 -31.69 -23.52 -3.61
C CYS A 52 -32.24 -22.78 -2.39
N GLN A 53 -32.33 -21.44 -2.43
CA GLN A 53 -32.84 -20.58 -1.36
C GLN A 53 -32.09 -20.66 -0.01
N GLN A 54 -31.01 -21.45 0.07
CA GLN A 54 -30.18 -21.56 1.26
C GLN A 54 -29.64 -20.20 1.66
N GLN A 55 -29.78 -19.87 2.95
CA GLN A 55 -29.25 -18.66 3.53
C GLN A 55 -27.89 -18.89 4.17
N GLN A 56 -27.04 -17.87 4.09
CA GLN A 56 -25.74 -17.79 4.73
C GLN A 56 -25.61 -16.44 5.43
N VAL A 57 -25.23 -16.46 6.70
CA VAL A 57 -24.92 -15.26 7.46
C VAL A 57 -23.43 -14.93 7.33
N VAL A 58 -23.12 -13.69 6.98
CA VAL A 58 -21.75 -13.18 6.98
C VAL A 58 -21.65 -11.89 7.77
N TYR A 59 -20.79 -11.87 8.78
CA TYR A 59 -20.59 -10.66 9.59
C TYR A 59 -19.90 -9.53 8.82
N CYS A 60 -20.28 -8.31 9.15
CA CYS A 60 -19.74 -7.09 8.54
C CYS A 60 -18.24 -6.90 8.85
N SER A 61 -17.56 -6.22 7.94
CA SER A 61 -16.13 -5.95 8.05
C SER A 61 -15.87 -4.60 8.74
N CYS A 62 -14.78 -4.49 9.51
CA CYS A 62 -14.45 -3.26 10.24
C CYS A 62 -13.99 -2.10 9.36
N ARG A 63 -13.67 -2.38 8.08
CA ARG A 63 -13.23 -1.41 7.08
C ARG A 63 -11.94 -0.65 7.46
N ASP A 64 -11.26 -1.02 8.54
CA ASP A 64 -9.98 -0.44 8.93
C ASP A 64 -8.91 -0.79 7.89
N ARG A 65 -8.13 0.21 7.49
CA ARG A 65 -7.06 0.12 6.49
C ARG A 65 -5.89 -0.78 6.89
N HIS A 66 -5.72 -1.04 8.19
CA HIS A 66 -4.69 -1.93 8.72
C HIS A 66 -5.20 -3.37 8.80
N CYS A 67 -6.51 -3.57 8.97
CA CYS A 67 -7.11 -4.91 9.04
C CYS A 67 -6.86 -5.72 7.76
N PRO A 68 -6.18 -6.88 7.85
CA PRO A 68 -5.82 -7.67 6.67
C PRO A 68 -7.01 -8.36 6.00
N ARG A 69 -8.14 -8.53 6.72
CA ARG A 69 -9.38 -9.14 6.21
C ARG A 69 -10.22 -8.21 5.34
N CYS A 70 -10.14 -6.90 5.55
CA CYS A 70 -11.08 -5.94 4.97
C CYS A 70 -10.68 -5.40 3.61
N GLN A 71 -9.38 -5.44 3.27
CA GLN A 71 -8.87 -4.63 2.16
C GLN A 71 -9.07 -5.24 0.78
N GLY A 72 -9.50 -6.49 0.66
CA GLY A 72 -9.60 -7.20 -0.62
C GLY A 72 -10.42 -6.48 -1.68
N GLN A 73 -11.72 -6.24 -1.41
CA GLN A 73 -12.62 -5.58 -2.38
C GLN A 73 -12.16 -4.15 -2.69
N ARG A 74 -11.89 -3.35 -1.67
CA ARG A 74 -11.39 -1.96 -1.86
C ARG A 74 -10.08 -1.88 -2.63
N THR A 75 -9.23 -2.91 -2.53
CA THR A 75 -8.01 -3.02 -3.35
C THR A 75 -8.39 -3.21 -4.81
N ARG A 76 -9.34 -4.11 -5.11
CA ARG A 76 -9.84 -4.34 -6.48
C ARG A 76 -10.47 -3.09 -7.07
N ASP A 77 -11.43 -2.48 -6.38
CA ASP A 77 -12.11 -1.26 -6.84
C ASP A 77 -11.10 -0.13 -7.12
N TRP A 78 -10.10 0.00 -6.25
CA TRP A 78 -9.06 1.00 -6.42
C TRP A 78 -8.15 0.68 -7.63
N ILE A 79 -7.77 -0.59 -7.85
CA ILE A 79 -6.99 -1.01 -9.02
C ILE A 79 -7.77 -0.70 -10.30
N GLU A 80 -9.07 -1.03 -10.34
CA GLU A 80 -9.93 -0.77 -11.49
C GLU A 80 -10.02 0.73 -11.78
N ALA A 81 -10.25 1.55 -10.76
CA ALA A 81 -10.21 3.01 -10.91
C ALA A 81 -8.84 3.51 -11.39
N GLN A 82 -7.73 2.86 -11.03
CA GLN A 82 -6.40 3.20 -11.56
C GLN A 82 -6.20 2.75 -13.00
N ALA A 83 -6.85 1.68 -13.46
CA ALA A 83 -6.76 1.21 -14.84
C ALA A 83 -7.16 2.30 -15.82
N ALA A 84 -8.25 3.02 -15.49
CA ALA A 84 -8.74 4.16 -16.26
C ALA A 84 -7.76 5.35 -16.32
N ASN A 85 -6.72 5.37 -15.49
CA ASN A 85 -5.69 6.42 -15.45
C ASN A 85 -4.36 5.99 -16.10
N LEU A 86 -4.27 4.77 -16.63
CA LEU A 86 -3.06 4.33 -17.33
C LEU A 86 -2.97 4.96 -18.73
N LEU A 87 -1.74 5.38 -19.04
CA LEU A 87 -1.23 5.76 -20.37
C LEU A 87 -0.66 4.55 -21.10
N GLN A 88 -0.66 4.57 -22.43
CA GLN A 88 -0.12 3.50 -23.29
C GLN A 88 1.41 3.61 -23.43
N VAL A 89 2.11 3.64 -22.30
CA VAL A 89 3.56 3.74 -22.24
C VAL A 89 4.16 2.70 -21.29
N LYS A 90 5.45 2.50 -21.45
CA LYS A 90 6.32 1.85 -20.47
C LYS A 90 6.17 2.52 -19.11
N TYR A 91 6.17 1.76 -18.02
CA TYR A 91 6.22 2.32 -16.65
C TYR A 91 7.52 1.97 -15.95
N PHE A 92 8.07 2.94 -15.23
CA PHE A 92 9.24 2.75 -14.38
C PHE A 92 8.81 2.56 -12.94
N HIS A 93 9.40 1.58 -12.27
CA HIS A 93 9.19 1.34 -10.84
C HIS A 93 10.47 1.65 -10.09
N LEU A 94 10.44 2.73 -9.31
CA LEU A 94 11.53 3.13 -8.43
C LEU A 94 11.12 2.90 -6.97
N VAL A 95 12.07 2.50 -6.13
CA VAL A 95 11.89 2.41 -4.67
C VAL A 95 12.94 3.26 -4.01
N PHE A 96 12.49 4.22 -3.21
CA PHE A 96 13.34 5.04 -2.36
C PHE A 96 13.26 4.51 -0.93
N THR A 97 14.36 3.99 -0.41
CA THR A 97 14.40 3.39 0.93
C THR A 97 15.12 4.31 1.90
N LEU A 98 14.54 4.53 3.08
CA LEU A 98 15.22 5.24 4.16
C LEU A 98 16.25 4.32 4.84
N PRO A 99 17.42 4.85 5.20
CA PRO A 99 18.32 4.18 6.14
C PRO A 99 17.61 3.82 7.45
N HIS A 100 17.95 2.67 8.04
CA HIS A 100 17.27 2.15 9.22
C HIS A 100 17.49 3.01 10.47
N GLU A 101 18.58 3.78 10.51
CA GLU A 101 18.91 4.76 11.53
C GLU A 101 17.80 5.82 11.67
N LEU A 102 17.12 6.16 10.57
CA LEU A 102 15.99 7.11 10.59
C LEU A 102 14.67 6.50 11.08
N ASN A 103 14.59 5.17 11.28
CA ASN A 103 13.35 4.52 11.71
C ASN A 103 12.87 5.02 13.07
N VAL A 104 13.77 5.42 13.98
CA VAL A 104 13.41 5.94 15.31
C VAL A 104 12.52 7.19 15.22
N ILE A 105 12.69 8.01 14.18
CA ILE A 105 11.86 9.19 13.95
C ILE A 105 10.38 8.80 13.77
N SER A 106 10.10 7.61 13.21
CA SER A 106 8.72 7.15 13.06
C SER A 106 8.03 6.81 14.38
N GLN A 107 8.78 6.68 15.48
CA GLN A 107 8.21 6.37 16.79
C GLN A 107 7.65 7.63 17.48
N TYR A 108 8.26 8.80 17.25
CA TYR A 108 7.85 10.05 17.90
C TYR A 108 7.29 11.12 16.95
N ALA A 109 7.68 11.11 15.67
CA ALA A 109 7.23 12.08 14.66
C ALA A 109 6.93 11.42 13.28
N PRO A 110 6.09 10.37 13.23
CA PRO A 110 5.82 9.64 11.98
C PRO A 110 5.26 10.51 10.86
N GLU A 111 4.34 11.42 11.17
CA GLU A 111 3.71 12.26 10.15
C GLU A 111 4.71 13.17 9.44
N LYS A 112 5.59 13.83 10.22
CA LYS A 112 6.66 14.68 9.68
C LYS A 112 7.63 13.85 8.85
N LEU A 113 8.15 12.75 9.39
CA LEU A 113 9.08 11.86 8.67
C LEU A 113 8.52 11.42 7.31
N TYR A 114 7.28 10.93 7.29
CA TYR A 114 6.68 10.42 6.08
C TYR A 114 6.38 11.55 5.09
N LYS A 115 5.91 12.72 5.55
CA LYS A 115 5.74 13.91 4.68
C LYS A 115 7.07 14.33 4.06
N SER A 116 8.15 14.39 4.84
CA SER A 116 9.51 14.69 4.37
C SER A 116 9.98 13.68 3.34
N LEU A 117 9.74 12.38 3.54
CA LEU A 117 10.06 11.34 2.55
C LEU A 117 9.33 11.56 1.22
N PHE A 118 8.02 11.76 1.25
CA PHE A 118 7.23 12.05 0.06
C PHE A 118 7.73 13.29 -0.69
N SER A 119 8.01 14.37 0.06
CA SER A 119 8.51 15.63 -0.48
C SER A 119 9.90 15.47 -1.10
N ALA A 120 10.84 14.86 -0.38
CA ALA A 120 12.21 14.64 -0.85
C ALA A 120 12.27 13.78 -2.11
N VAL A 121 11.47 12.71 -2.18
CA VAL A 121 11.40 11.85 -3.38
C VAL A 121 10.85 12.63 -4.57
N TRP A 122 9.74 13.36 -4.39
CA TRP A 122 9.17 14.14 -5.48
C TRP A 122 10.12 15.24 -5.97
N GLN A 123 10.71 16.01 -5.05
CA GLN A 123 11.70 17.04 -5.39
C GLN A 123 12.91 16.46 -6.15
N THR A 124 13.33 15.24 -5.80
CA THR A 124 14.42 14.56 -6.50
C THR A 124 14.01 14.23 -7.93
N LEU A 125 12.88 13.54 -8.12
CA LEU A 125 12.41 13.13 -9.45
C LEU A 125 12.05 14.33 -10.34
N SER A 126 11.40 15.35 -9.78
CA SER A 126 11.03 16.55 -10.52
C SER A 126 12.27 17.34 -10.96
N LYS A 127 13.31 17.42 -10.12
CA LYS A 127 14.59 18.05 -10.49
C LYS A 127 15.22 17.35 -11.69
N PHE A 128 15.29 16.02 -11.66
CA PHE A 128 15.85 15.24 -12.77
C PHE A 128 15.04 15.40 -14.06
N ALA A 129 13.70 15.43 -13.95
CA ALA A 129 12.84 15.66 -15.11
C ALA A 129 13.05 17.04 -15.75
N LEU A 130 13.15 18.09 -14.92
CA LEU A 130 13.36 19.46 -15.39
C LEU A 130 14.75 19.68 -16.00
N GLN A 131 15.77 18.97 -15.54
CA GLN A 131 17.16 19.09 -16.00
C GLN A 131 17.54 18.04 -17.06
N HIS A 132 16.58 17.27 -17.58
CA HIS A 132 16.86 16.20 -18.51
C HIS A 132 17.23 16.75 -19.90
N ARG A 133 18.47 16.49 -20.33
CA ARG A 133 19.12 17.14 -21.50
C ARG A 133 18.35 17.03 -22.83
N LYS A 134 17.62 15.94 -23.07
CA LYS A 134 16.96 15.66 -24.36
C LYS A 134 15.45 15.95 -24.39
N SER A 135 14.82 15.99 -23.22
CA SER A 135 13.37 16.02 -23.09
C SER A 135 13.07 16.64 -21.74
N THR A 136 12.64 17.90 -21.72
CA THR A 136 12.25 18.60 -20.51
C THR A 136 10.73 18.67 -20.44
N GLY A 137 10.20 18.33 -19.28
CA GLY A 137 8.76 18.35 -19.08
C GLY A 137 8.38 17.92 -17.68
N GLU A 138 7.08 17.95 -17.44
CA GLU A 138 6.50 17.47 -16.20
C GLU A 138 6.34 15.96 -16.25
N LEU A 139 6.85 15.28 -15.24
CA LEU A 139 6.72 13.84 -15.04
C LEU A 139 5.45 13.52 -14.25
N GLY A 140 4.94 12.29 -14.38
CA GLY A 140 3.88 11.76 -13.52
C GLY A 140 4.44 10.81 -12.47
N MET A 141 3.88 10.80 -11.26
CA MET A 141 4.21 9.75 -10.29
C MET A 141 3.00 9.37 -9.45
N THR A 142 2.79 8.07 -9.26
CA THR A 142 1.98 7.53 -8.16
C THR A 142 2.93 6.94 -7.12
N ALA A 143 2.92 7.49 -5.92
CA ALA A 143 3.78 7.08 -4.81
C ALA A 143 2.99 6.39 -3.71
N VAL A 144 3.56 5.32 -3.14
CA VAL A 144 2.92 4.48 -2.13
C VAL A 144 3.90 4.20 -0.98
N LEU A 145 3.55 4.66 0.22
CA LEU A 145 4.37 4.48 1.42
C LEU A 145 4.22 3.06 1.98
N HIS A 146 5.37 2.44 2.25
CA HIS A 146 5.51 1.18 2.96
C HIS A 146 6.40 1.40 4.18
N THR A 147 6.07 0.75 5.29
CA THR A 147 6.81 0.91 6.56
C THR A 147 7.35 -0.42 7.09
N TRP A 148 7.13 -1.52 6.38
CA TRP A 148 7.42 -2.87 6.86
C TRP A 148 8.25 -3.69 5.87
N GLY A 149 9.05 -4.61 6.41
CA GLY A 149 9.67 -5.71 5.68
C GLY A 149 8.81 -6.98 5.71
N GLN A 150 9.28 -8.05 5.07
CA GLN A 150 8.59 -9.36 5.13
C GLN A 150 8.46 -9.86 6.57
N THR A 151 9.41 -9.56 7.44
CA THR A 151 9.47 -10.02 8.84
C THR A 151 8.77 -9.07 9.83
N LEU A 152 7.97 -8.12 9.31
CA LEU A 152 7.29 -7.05 10.06
C LEU A 152 8.26 -6.11 10.80
N THR A 153 9.55 -6.12 10.46
CA THR A 153 10.48 -5.11 10.96
C THR A 153 10.27 -3.79 10.23
N GLN A 154 10.60 -2.68 10.89
CA GLN A 154 10.47 -1.35 10.33
C GLN A 154 11.41 -1.20 9.11
N HIS A 155 10.82 -0.99 7.95
CA HIS A 155 11.52 -0.77 6.70
C HIS A 155 10.76 0.28 5.90
N ILE A 156 11.11 1.55 6.11
CA ILE A 156 10.39 2.67 5.53
C ILE A 156 10.90 2.92 4.11
N HIS A 157 10.01 2.77 3.13
CA HIS A 157 10.33 2.98 1.74
C HIS A 157 9.13 3.48 0.95
N LEU A 158 9.41 4.14 -0.17
CA LEU A 158 8.42 4.71 -1.06
C LEU A 158 8.48 4.06 -2.43
N HIS A 159 7.43 3.31 -2.77
CA HIS A 159 7.24 2.78 -4.12
C HIS A 159 6.73 3.88 -5.04
N CYS A 160 7.42 4.11 -6.13
CA CYS A 160 7.11 5.14 -7.12
C CYS A 160 6.85 4.48 -8.47
N LEU A 161 5.62 4.61 -8.96
CA LEU A 161 5.25 4.19 -10.31
C LEU A 161 5.15 5.43 -11.21
N ILE A 162 5.93 5.42 -12.28
CA ILE A 162 6.16 6.58 -13.14
C ILE A 162 5.87 6.18 -14.60
N PRO A 163 4.93 6.83 -15.32
CA PRO A 163 4.79 6.62 -16.75
C PRO A 163 6.05 7.11 -17.47
N GLY A 164 6.47 6.35 -18.48
CA GLY A 164 7.67 6.58 -19.27
C GLY A 164 7.46 7.68 -20.30
N GLY A 165 7.16 8.88 -19.83
CA GLY A 165 7.04 10.06 -20.64
C GLY A 165 6.90 11.32 -19.80
N MET A 166 7.05 12.45 -20.46
CA MET A 166 6.96 13.78 -19.87
C MET A 166 6.06 14.67 -20.73
N LEU A 167 5.28 15.52 -20.08
CA LEU A 167 4.44 16.52 -20.74
C LEU A 167 5.19 17.86 -20.75
N SER A 168 5.50 18.39 -21.93
CA SER A 168 6.20 19.67 -22.05
C SER A 168 5.31 20.86 -21.66
N LYS A 169 5.88 22.06 -21.50
CA LYS A 169 5.10 23.29 -21.26
C LYS A 169 4.14 23.62 -22.40
N ALA A 170 4.50 23.25 -23.64
CA ALA A 170 3.64 23.37 -24.82
C ALA A 170 2.65 22.20 -24.95
N GLU A 171 2.42 21.46 -23.85
CA GLU A 171 1.52 20.32 -23.75
C GLU A 171 1.80 19.19 -24.76
N ARG A 172 3.06 19.06 -25.21
CA ARG A 172 3.50 17.96 -26.09
C ARG A 172 3.96 16.76 -25.28
N TRP A 173 3.44 15.57 -25.60
CA TRP A 173 3.78 14.30 -24.95
C TRP A 173 5.06 13.68 -25.52
N GLN A 174 6.08 13.61 -24.67
CA GLN A 174 7.39 13.08 -25.01
C GLN A 174 7.61 11.74 -24.32
N VAL A 175 7.60 10.65 -25.09
CA VAL A 175 7.81 9.28 -24.59
C VAL A 175 9.29 9.07 -24.30
N ILE A 176 9.58 8.40 -23.18
CA ILE A 176 10.93 7.97 -22.80
C ILE A 176 11.06 6.49 -23.10
N ASP A 177 11.68 6.18 -24.23
CA ASP A 177 11.86 4.80 -24.71
C ASP A 177 13.18 4.15 -24.26
N LYS A 178 13.65 4.49 -23.07
CA LYS A 178 14.89 3.91 -22.49
C LYS A 178 14.57 2.73 -21.58
N GLY A 179 15.56 1.85 -21.38
CA GLY A 179 15.47 0.74 -20.41
C GLY A 179 15.44 1.18 -18.95
N TYR A 180 15.84 2.42 -18.66
CA TYR A 180 15.79 3.04 -17.33
C TYR A 180 15.38 4.52 -17.44
N LEU A 181 14.83 5.06 -16.35
CA LEU A 181 14.36 6.45 -16.30
C LEU A 181 15.52 7.43 -16.03
N PHE A 182 16.18 7.28 -14.88
CA PHE A 182 17.33 8.09 -14.47
C PHE A 182 18.40 7.23 -13.81
N PRO A 183 19.68 7.66 -13.79
CA PRO A 183 20.76 6.92 -13.13
C PRO A 183 20.54 6.84 -11.60
N VAL A 184 20.44 5.62 -11.06
CA VAL A 184 20.10 5.40 -9.65
C VAL A 184 21.12 5.97 -8.66
N LYS A 185 22.42 5.93 -8.98
CA LYS A 185 23.47 6.51 -8.13
C LYS A 185 23.28 8.02 -7.96
N ALA A 186 22.97 8.72 -9.04
CA ALA A 186 22.70 10.15 -9.00
C ALA A 186 21.39 10.47 -8.25
N LEU A 187 20.34 9.67 -8.45
CA LEU A 187 19.10 9.78 -7.68
C LEU A 187 19.35 9.61 -6.18
N SER A 188 20.12 8.59 -5.79
CA SER A 188 20.49 8.33 -4.38
C SER A 188 21.17 9.54 -3.73
N THR A 189 22.16 10.13 -4.39
CA THR A 189 22.89 11.30 -3.85
C THR A 189 21.96 12.50 -3.65
N VAL A 190 21.14 12.82 -4.65
CA VAL A 190 20.23 13.96 -4.56
C VAL A 190 19.10 13.69 -3.56
N PHE A 191 18.56 12.48 -3.53
CA PHE A 191 17.55 12.07 -2.56
C PHE A 191 18.06 12.19 -1.12
N ARG A 192 19.27 11.71 -0.82
CA ARG A 192 19.91 11.88 0.48
C ARG A 192 19.94 13.35 0.89
N ALA A 193 20.46 14.22 0.03
CA ALA A 193 20.56 15.64 0.31
C ALA A 193 19.18 16.28 0.57
N LYS A 194 18.19 15.96 -0.27
CA LYS A 194 16.81 16.46 -0.13
C LYS A 194 16.14 15.96 1.15
N MET A 195 16.30 14.68 1.48
CA MET A 195 15.71 14.10 2.69
C MET A 195 16.30 14.73 3.96
N LEU A 196 17.63 14.84 4.04
CA LEU A 196 18.29 15.47 5.19
C LEU A 196 17.89 16.94 5.33
N GLN A 197 17.73 17.68 4.23
CA GLN A 197 17.22 19.05 4.28
C GLN A 197 15.79 19.10 4.85
N GLN A 198 14.88 18.26 4.34
CA GLN A 198 13.50 18.21 4.83
C GLN A 198 13.42 17.86 6.33
N LEU A 199 14.32 17.01 6.85
CA LEU A 199 14.36 16.71 8.28
C LEU A 199 14.83 17.90 9.13
N ARG A 200 15.82 18.67 8.64
CA ARG A 200 16.27 19.91 9.30
C ARG A 200 15.18 20.97 9.32
N ASP A 201 14.47 21.16 8.20
CA ASP A 201 13.39 22.13 8.07
C ASP A 201 12.24 21.83 9.06
N GLU A 202 11.93 20.54 9.24
CA GLU A 202 10.93 20.07 10.21
C GLU A 202 11.41 20.10 11.68
N LYS A 203 12.65 20.55 11.91
CA LYS A 203 13.35 20.60 13.21
C LYS A 203 13.39 19.22 13.89
N LEU A 204 13.55 18.16 13.10
CA LEU A 204 13.67 16.80 13.62
C LEU A 204 15.12 16.48 13.96
N SER A 205 15.33 15.86 15.12
CA SER A 205 16.65 15.36 15.48
C SER A 205 17.03 14.22 14.56
N ILE A 206 18.16 14.36 13.89
CA ILE A 206 18.74 13.32 13.03
C ILE A 206 19.58 12.42 13.94
N PRO A 207 19.13 11.17 14.19
CA PRO A 207 19.87 10.21 15.00
C PRO A 207 21.15 9.77 14.29
N ASP A 208 22.19 9.46 15.05
CA ASP A 208 23.43 8.83 14.56
C ASP A 208 23.93 9.43 13.23
N LYS A 209 24.27 10.73 13.28
CA LYS A 209 24.66 11.51 12.10
C LYS A 209 25.88 10.90 11.41
N ASP A 210 26.82 10.37 12.17
CA ASP A 210 28.07 9.80 11.65
C ASP A 210 27.81 8.48 10.91
N ALA A 211 26.98 7.59 11.46
CA ALA A 211 26.54 6.41 10.72
C ALA A 211 25.83 6.80 9.43
N LEU A 212 24.89 7.75 9.48
CA LEU A 212 24.17 8.23 8.29
C LEU A 212 25.06 8.83 7.20
N LEU A 213 26.25 9.33 7.55
CA LEU A 213 27.20 9.84 6.57
C LEU A 213 27.79 8.73 5.70
N THR A 214 28.04 7.57 6.32
CA THR A 214 28.68 6.39 5.71
C THR A 214 27.66 5.39 5.14
N THR A 215 26.43 5.35 5.66
CA THR A 215 25.39 4.45 5.19
C THR A 215 25.01 4.74 3.73
N PRO A 216 25.01 3.74 2.84
CA PRO A 216 24.62 3.92 1.45
C PRO A 216 23.10 4.16 1.33
N TRP A 217 22.74 5.29 0.71
CA TRP A 217 21.35 5.58 0.38
C TRP A 217 20.97 4.86 -0.92
N THR A 218 19.95 4.01 -0.85
CA THR A 218 19.60 3.12 -1.94
C THR A 218 18.32 3.56 -2.63
N VAL A 219 18.43 3.87 -3.92
CA VAL A 219 17.30 3.96 -4.84
C VAL A 219 17.36 2.75 -5.76
N PHE A 220 16.36 1.89 -5.65
CA PHE A 220 16.21 0.75 -6.55
C PHE A 220 15.38 1.16 -7.75
N SER A 221 15.74 0.69 -8.94
CA SER A 221 14.97 0.87 -10.17
C SER A 221 14.79 -0.47 -10.85
N LYS A 222 13.54 -0.90 -11.03
CA LYS A 222 13.23 -2.05 -11.88
C LYS A 222 12.99 -1.58 -13.30
N ALA A 223 13.66 -2.22 -14.26
CA ALA A 223 13.47 -1.97 -15.67
C ALA A 223 12.01 -2.24 -16.07
N CYS A 224 11.45 -1.22 -16.73
CA CYS A 224 10.20 -1.15 -17.47
C CYS A 224 9.13 -2.25 -17.27
N LEU A 225 7.98 -1.87 -16.71
CA LEU A 225 6.72 -2.61 -16.81
C LEU A 225 6.05 -2.24 -18.14
N CYS A 226 6.14 -3.12 -19.14
CA CYS A 226 5.61 -2.86 -20.49
C CYS A 226 4.09 -3.15 -20.64
N LYS A 227 3.50 -3.93 -19.73
CA LYS A 227 2.10 -4.39 -19.84
C LYS A 227 1.21 -3.70 -18.81
N PRO A 228 0.10 -3.05 -19.21
CA PRO A 228 -0.85 -2.41 -18.29
C PRO A 228 -1.34 -3.34 -17.17
N GLN A 229 -1.61 -4.63 -17.45
CA GLN A 229 -2.04 -5.57 -16.39
C GLN A 229 -0.94 -5.82 -15.36
N THR A 230 0.34 -5.79 -15.76
CA THR A 230 1.47 -5.93 -14.83
C THR A 230 1.57 -4.71 -13.93
N VAL A 231 1.33 -3.51 -14.47
CA VAL A 231 1.29 -2.25 -13.70
C VAL A 231 0.14 -2.25 -12.69
N LEU A 232 -1.05 -2.70 -13.09
CA LEU A 232 -2.23 -2.78 -12.22
C LEU A 232 -2.05 -3.81 -11.09
N ARG A 233 -1.62 -5.02 -11.45
CA ARG A 233 -1.31 -6.07 -10.47
C ARG A 233 -0.20 -5.62 -9.51
N TYR A 234 0.77 -4.88 -10.02
CA TYR A 234 1.82 -4.27 -9.21
C TYR A 234 1.21 -3.28 -8.22
N LEU A 235 0.52 -2.23 -8.68
CA LEU A 235 -0.13 -1.26 -7.81
C LEU A 235 -1.03 -1.93 -6.77
N GLY A 236 -1.82 -2.93 -7.16
CA GLY A 236 -2.67 -3.70 -6.26
C GLY A 236 -1.95 -4.37 -5.08
N ARG A 237 -0.73 -4.89 -5.31
CA ARG A 237 0.07 -5.54 -4.27
C ARG A 237 0.56 -4.56 -3.21
N TYR A 238 0.88 -3.32 -3.59
CA TYR A 238 1.53 -2.34 -2.72
C TYR A 238 0.55 -1.32 -2.14
N THR A 239 -0.66 -1.17 -2.67
CA THR A 239 -1.53 -0.03 -2.32
C THR A 239 -2.40 -0.26 -1.11
N ARG A 240 -3.11 -1.39 -1.05
CA ARG A 240 -4.15 -1.62 -0.04
C ARG A 240 -4.07 -2.96 0.68
N LYS A 241 -3.29 -3.93 0.21
CA LYS A 241 -2.96 -5.09 1.05
C LYS A 241 -2.24 -4.61 2.31
N GLY A 242 -2.73 -5.05 3.47
CA GLY A 242 -2.21 -4.64 4.78
C GLY A 242 -0.77 -5.10 5.02
N VAL A 243 -0.28 -4.87 6.23
CA VAL A 243 1.08 -5.18 6.67
C VAL A 243 1.42 -6.68 6.51
N LEU A 244 0.44 -7.54 6.81
CA LEU A 244 0.56 -8.99 6.78
C LEU A 244 -0.65 -9.57 6.07
N HIS A 245 -0.44 -10.53 5.17
CA HIS A 245 -1.54 -11.36 4.67
C HIS A 245 -1.75 -12.53 5.64
N GLU A 246 -2.98 -12.78 6.07
CA GLU A 246 -3.27 -13.79 7.12
C GLU A 246 -2.89 -15.21 6.71
N SER A 247 -2.89 -15.55 5.41
CA SER A 247 -2.36 -16.84 4.93
C SER A 247 -0.87 -17.07 5.22
N ARG A 248 -0.16 -16.06 5.73
CA ARG A 248 1.22 -16.19 6.19
C ARG A 248 1.30 -16.73 7.62
N LEU A 249 0.26 -16.56 8.44
CA LEU A 249 0.18 -17.12 9.78
C LEU A 249 0.12 -18.65 9.69
N GLN A 250 0.97 -19.33 10.45
CA GLN A 250 1.11 -20.79 10.43
C GLN A 250 0.72 -21.42 11.77
N ARG A 251 1.03 -20.76 12.88
CA ARG A 251 0.72 -21.23 14.24
C ARG A 251 0.54 -20.06 15.20
N ILE A 252 -0.40 -20.20 16.12
CA ILE A 252 -0.61 -19.32 17.28
C ILE A 252 -0.70 -20.25 18.50
N SER A 253 0.24 -20.16 19.43
CA SER A 253 0.34 -21.05 20.59
C SER A 253 0.88 -20.31 21.81
N ALA A 254 1.10 -20.98 22.94
CA ALA A 254 1.65 -20.32 24.13
C ALA A 254 3.06 -19.77 23.89
N GLU A 255 3.84 -20.43 23.02
CA GLU A 255 5.20 -20.02 22.68
C GLU A 255 5.26 -18.77 21.77
N GLY A 256 4.15 -18.39 21.14
CA GLY A 256 4.05 -17.18 20.32
C GLY A 256 3.34 -17.38 18.98
N VAL A 257 3.77 -16.60 17.98
CA VAL A 257 3.16 -16.53 16.65
C VAL A 257 4.20 -16.90 15.59
N SER A 258 3.92 -17.98 14.86
CA SER A 258 4.74 -18.39 13.72
C SER A 258 4.12 -17.94 12.39
N PHE A 259 4.93 -17.35 11.53
CA PHE A 259 4.51 -16.94 10.20
C PHE A 259 5.60 -17.10 9.15
N SER A 260 5.16 -17.39 7.91
CA SER A 260 6.06 -17.55 6.77
C SER A 260 6.47 -16.21 6.17
N TYR A 261 7.70 -16.10 5.72
CA TYR A 261 8.27 -14.92 5.04
C TYR A 261 9.15 -15.35 3.86
N ARG A 262 9.38 -14.44 2.91
CA ARG A 262 10.36 -14.66 1.85
C ARG A 262 11.68 -14.02 2.23
N ASP A 263 12.76 -14.81 2.16
CA ASP A 263 14.11 -14.34 2.42
C ASP A 263 14.76 -13.89 1.11
N TYR A 264 14.82 -12.58 0.90
CA TYR A 264 15.42 -12.01 -0.31
C TYR A 264 16.94 -12.21 -0.39
N ARG A 265 17.61 -12.49 0.74
CA ARG A 265 19.06 -12.72 0.78
C ARG A 265 19.42 -14.18 0.46
N ASP A 266 18.46 -15.08 0.61
CA ASP A 266 18.60 -16.52 0.35
C ASP A 266 17.65 -16.92 -0.79
N ASP A 267 17.91 -16.37 -1.98
CA ASP A 267 17.24 -16.68 -3.24
C ASP A 267 15.69 -16.72 -3.17
N ASN A 268 15.09 -15.76 -2.46
CA ASN A 268 13.64 -15.66 -2.27
C ASN A 268 12.97 -16.88 -1.62
N LYS A 269 13.74 -17.75 -0.94
CA LYS A 269 13.21 -18.94 -0.28
C LYS A 269 12.14 -18.58 0.74
N ARG A 270 11.11 -19.43 0.82
CA ARG A 270 10.05 -19.29 1.82
C ARG A 270 10.52 -19.94 3.12
N LYS A 271 10.68 -19.12 4.16
CA LYS A 271 11.08 -19.54 5.51
C LYS A 271 9.95 -19.25 6.50
N ALA A 272 10.06 -19.79 7.71
CA ALA A 272 9.18 -19.49 8.83
C ALA A 272 9.96 -18.83 9.96
N MET A 273 9.32 -17.96 10.72
CA MET A 273 9.86 -17.44 11.97
C MET A 273 8.78 -17.41 13.03
N THR A 274 9.20 -17.51 14.29
CA THR A 274 8.33 -17.40 15.46
C THR A 274 8.76 -16.19 16.28
N LEU A 275 7.80 -15.36 16.66
CA LEU A 275 7.97 -14.25 17.59
C LEU A 275 7.12 -14.49 18.83
N SER A 276 7.50 -13.93 19.98
CA SER A 276 6.58 -13.85 21.11
C SER A 276 5.33 -13.05 20.72
N GLY A 277 4.21 -13.32 21.38
CA GLY A 277 2.96 -12.57 21.16
C GLY A 277 3.14 -11.05 21.25
N PRO A 278 3.75 -10.53 22.33
CA PRO A 278 4.05 -9.11 22.47
C PRO A 278 4.95 -8.53 21.36
N GLU A 279 6.00 -9.24 20.94
CA GLU A 279 6.89 -8.76 19.87
C GLU A 279 6.20 -8.73 18.51
N PHE A 280 5.34 -9.72 18.23
CA PHE A 280 4.52 -9.72 17.02
C PHE A 280 3.56 -8.52 17.01
N ILE A 281 2.86 -8.26 18.11
CA ILE A 281 1.94 -7.12 18.24
C ILE A 281 2.71 -5.81 18.08
N ARG A 282 3.85 -5.65 18.77
CA ARG A 282 4.71 -4.46 18.66
C ARG A 282 5.11 -4.17 17.22
N ARG A 283 5.59 -5.20 16.50
CA ARG A 283 5.97 -5.08 15.09
C ARG A 283 4.77 -4.70 14.22
N TYR A 284 3.65 -5.39 14.38
CA TYR A 284 2.45 -5.08 13.61
C TYR A 284 1.96 -3.63 13.84
N LEU A 285 1.91 -3.20 15.10
CA LEU A 285 1.45 -1.87 15.49
C LEU A 285 2.42 -0.74 15.12
N SER A 286 3.70 -1.03 14.88
CA SER A 286 4.68 -0.05 14.37
C SER A 286 4.35 0.47 12.96
N HIS A 287 3.41 -0.17 12.28
CA HIS A 287 2.96 0.16 10.93
C HIS A 287 1.55 0.74 10.88
N VAL A 288 0.92 0.99 12.04
CA VAL A 288 -0.32 1.75 12.12
C VAL A 288 -0.01 3.22 11.83
N LEU A 289 -0.56 3.73 10.73
CA LEU A 289 -0.25 5.08 10.25
C LEU A 289 -1.06 6.14 11.02
N PRO A 290 -0.55 7.38 11.12
CA PRO A 290 -1.29 8.48 11.73
C PRO A 290 -2.67 8.69 11.09
N LYS A 291 -3.63 9.16 11.91
CA LYS A 291 -4.99 9.43 11.46
C LYS A 291 -4.98 10.40 10.28
N GLY A 292 -5.73 10.08 9.22
CA GLY A 292 -5.80 10.92 8.01
C GLY A 292 -4.56 10.87 7.11
N PHE A 293 -3.49 10.16 7.48
CA PHE A 293 -2.27 10.14 6.67
C PHE A 293 -2.47 9.44 5.32
N MET A 294 -2.33 10.21 4.23
CA MET A 294 -2.44 9.71 2.86
C MET A 294 -1.21 8.86 2.47
N ARG A 295 -1.38 7.53 2.49
CA ARG A 295 -0.35 6.55 2.09
C ARG A 295 -0.09 6.50 0.59
N ILE A 296 -1.08 6.86 -0.23
CA ILE A 296 -0.96 6.89 -1.69
C ILE A 296 -1.11 8.36 -2.11
N ARG A 297 -0.15 8.85 -2.90
CA ARG A 297 -0.15 10.23 -3.40
C ARG A 297 0.18 10.24 -4.88
N HIS A 298 -0.38 11.21 -5.60
CA HIS A 298 -0.12 11.40 -7.03
C HIS A 298 0.49 12.77 -7.28
N TYR A 299 1.47 12.84 -8.19
CA TYR A 299 2.28 14.02 -8.44
C TYR A 299 2.42 14.33 -9.93
N GLY A 300 2.77 15.58 -10.21
CA GLY A 300 2.96 16.14 -11.55
C GLY A 300 1.73 15.91 -12.42
N LEU A 301 1.91 15.31 -13.61
CA LEU A 301 0.78 15.09 -14.51
C LEU A 301 -0.29 14.13 -13.97
N LEU A 302 0.04 13.32 -12.95
CA LEU A 302 -0.91 12.43 -12.28
C LEU A 302 -1.58 13.07 -11.05
N ALA A 303 -1.24 14.30 -10.68
CA ALA A 303 -1.84 14.97 -9.53
C ALA A 303 -3.36 15.15 -9.71
N ASN A 304 -4.15 14.85 -8.67
CA ASN A 304 -5.62 14.78 -8.76
C ASN A 304 -6.28 16.01 -9.39
N ARG A 305 -5.77 17.23 -9.10
CA ARG A 305 -6.32 18.49 -9.62
C ARG A 305 -6.25 18.62 -11.14
N CYS A 306 -5.20 18.09 -11.77
CA CYS A 306 -4.93 18.29 -13.20
C CYS A 306 -4.91 16.99 -14.02
N ARG A 307 -4.90 15.83 -13.36
CA ARG A 307 -4.76 14.52 -14.00
C ARG A 307 -5.76 14.30 -15.13
N LYS A 308 -7.05 14.57 -14.91
CA LYS A 308 -8.09 14.36 -15.94
C LYS A 308 -7.75 15.12 -17.23
N ARG A 309 -7.47 16.42 -17.12
CA ARG A 309 -7.12 17.29 -18.26
C ARG A 309 -5.84 16.80 -18.97
N LYS A 310 -4.77 16.58 -18.21
CA LYS A 310 -3.46 16.20 -18.77
C LYS A 310 -3.48 14.82 -19.42
N LEU A 311 -4.18 13.85 -18.83
CA LEU A 311 -4.35 12.52 -19.45
C LEU A 311 -5.16 12.59 -20.75
N THR A 312 -6.18 13.44 -20.83
CA THR A 312 -6.93 13.65 -22.09
C THR A 312 -6.02 14.17 -23.20
N ILE A 313 -5.22 15.20 -22.91
CA ILE A 313 -4.25 15.77 -23.87
C ILE A 313 -3.24 14.72 -24.36
N ILE A 314 -2.71 13.91 -23.42
CA ILE A 314 -1.75 12.86 -23.76
C ILE A 314 -2.39 11.79 -24.65
N ARG A 315 -3.61 11.35 -24.32
CA ARG A 315 -4.31 10.30 -25.08
C ARG A 315 -4.66 10.73 -26.50
N GLN A 316 -5.02 11.99 -26.71
CA GLN A 316 -5.23 12.54 -28.06
C GLN A 316 -3.96 12.43 -28.91
N GLN A 317 -2.79 12.70 -28.32
CA GLN A 317 -1.49 12.57 -29.00
C GLN A 317 -1.06 11.10 -29.18
N GLU A 318 -1.40 10.22 -28.25
CA GLU A 318 -1.15 8.77 -28.39
C GLU A 318 -1.98 8.17 -29.51
N ALA A 319 -3.27 8.53 -29.63
CA ALA A 319 -4.16 8.06 -30.69
C ALA A 319 -3.67 8.46 -32.10
N GLN A 320 -3.03 9.62 -32.22
CA GLN A 320 -2.45 10.10 -33.49
C GLN A 320 -1.16 9.35 -33.90
N ARG A 321 -0.52 8.59 -32.99
CA ARG A 321 0.79 7.94 -33.21
C ARG A 321 0.74 6.53 -33.85
N LYS A 322 -0.42 6.13 -34.40
CA LYS A 322 -0.83 4.76 -34.81
C LYS A 322 -1.04 3.80 -33.64
N PRO A 323 -2.08 2.95 -33.67
CA PRO A 323 -2.38 2.02 -32.59
C PRO A 323 -1.45 0.81 -32.64
N LYS A 324 -0.99 0.33 -31.47
CA LYS A 324 -0.54 -1.05 -31.33
C LYS A 324 -1.28 -1.69 -30.15
N ASP A 325 -2.03 -2.72 -30.52
CA ASP A 325 -2.80 -3.68 -29.73
C ASP A 325 -4.01 -3.12 -28.95
N GLU A 326 -5.19 -3.46 -29.49
CA GLU A 326 -6.46 -3.38 -28.78
C GLU A 326 -6.40 -4.22 -27.51
N ALA A 327 -6.60 -3.56 -26.37
CA ALA A 327 -6.86 -4.26 -25.13
C ALA A 327 -8.23 -4.92 -25.25
N THR A 328 -8.25 -6.23 -25.45
CA THR A 328 -9.45 -7.07 -25.37
C THR A 328 -10.10 -6.84 -24.01
N ALA A 329 -11.33 -6.33 -24.02
CA ALA A 329 -12.16 -6.25 -22.83
C ALA A 329 -12.46 -7.69 -22.38
N THR A 330 -11.69 -8.19 -21.42
CA THR A 330 -12.04 -9.43 -20.71
C THR A 330 -13.41 -9.25 -20.08
N GLU A 331 -14.34 -10.14 -20.42
CA GLU A 331 -15.66 -10.23 -19.78
C GLU A 331 -15.51 -10.25 -18.27
N ARG A 332 -16.36 -9.44 -17.65
CA ARG A 332 -16.35 -9.16 -16.22
C ARG A 332 -17.00 -10.34 -15.50
N GLU A 333 -16.19 -11.22 -14.93
CA GLU A 333 -16.71 -12.06 -13.85
C GLU A 333 -16.94 -11.16 -12.62
N THR A 334 -18.21 -10.81 -12.41
CA THR A 334 -18.63 -10.32 -11.09
C THR A 334 -18.32 -11.44 -10.11
N PRO A 335 -17.51 -11.22 -9.06
CA PRO A 335 -17.21 -12.29 -8.12
C PRO A 335 -18.50 -12.70 -7.39
N CYS A 336 -19.17 -13.73 -7.91
CA CYS A 336 -20.33 -14.33 -7.27
C CYS A 336 -19.84 -15.37 -6.25
N TRP A 337 -20.42 -15.33 -5.06
CA TRP A 337 -20.19 -16.40 -4.09
C TRP A 337 -21.05 -17.58 -4.49
N ARG A 338 -20.44 -18.66 -4.95
CA ARG A 338 -21.18 -19.90 -5.21
C ARG A 338 -21.75 -20.44 -3.91
N CYS A 339 -22.99 -20.92 -3.96
CA CYS A 339 -23.64 -21.55 -2.83
C CYS A 339 -22.89 -22.83 -2.45
N SER A 340 -22.42 -22.94 -1.20
CA SER A 340 -21.74 -24.13 -0.70
C SER A 340 -22.66 -25.36 -0.61
N HIS A 341 -23.98 -25.14 -0.55
CA HIS A 341 -24.99 -26.20 -0.46
C HIS A 341 -25.24 -26.86 -1.82
N CYS A 342 -25.69 -26.10 -2.83
CA CYS A 342 -26.02 -26.68 -4.14
C CYS A 342 -24.88 -26.62 -5.17
N GLN A 343 -23.83 -25.81 -4.94
CA GLN A 343 -22.71 -25.56 -5.87
C GLN A 343 -23.09 -25.02 -7.27
N VAL A 344 -24.38 -24.89 -7.56
CA VAL A 344 -24.96 -24.39 -8.82
C VAL A 344 -25.33 -22.90 -8.70
N GLY A 345 -26.07 -22.53 -7.65
CA GLY A 345 -26.57 -21.16 -7.49
C GLY A 345 -25.55 -20.18 -6.95
N SER A 346 -25.83 -18.89 -7.14
CA SER A 346 -25.07 -17.77 -6.61
C SER A 346 -25.76 -17.20 -5.36
N LEU A 347 -24.96 -16.82 -4.37
CA LEU A 347 -25.43 -16.08 -3.20
C LEU A 347 -25.56 -14.60 -3.53
N HIS A 348 -26.74 -14.05 -3.27
CA HIS A 348 -27.05 -12.63 -3.38
C HIS A 348 -27.32 -12.04 -2.02
N LEU A 349 -27.00 -10.77 -1.83
CA LEU A 349 -27.26 -10.06 -0.57
C LEU A 349 -28.77 -9.84 -0.42
N ALA A 350 -29.39 -10.52 0.53
CA ALA A 350 -30.82 -10.40 0.83
C ALA A 350 -31.10 -9.22 1.79
N SER A 351 -30.30 -9.08 2.85
CA SER A 351 -30.47 -7.99 3.81
C SER A 351 -29.19 -7.71 4.60
N VAL A 352 -29.13 -6.52 5.22
CA VAL A 352 -28.07 -6.14 6.16
C VAL A 352 -28.73 -5.77 7.48
N ILE A 353 -28.41 -6.52 8.53
CA ILE A 353 -28.80 -6.21 9.90
C ILE A 353 -27.63 -5.45 10.51
N ALA A 354 -27.75 -4.12 10.54
CA ALA A 354 -26.78 -3.28 11.21
C ALA A 354 -26.93 -3.43 12.73
N HIS A 355 -25.81 -3.54 13.45
CA HIS A 355 -25.83 -3.38 14.90
C HIS A 355 -26.18 -1.92 15.18
N ARG A 356 -27.38 -1.65 15.73
CA ARG A 356 -27.64 -0.39 16.42
C ARG A 356 -26.87 -0.47 17.73
N PRO A 357 -25.87 0.38 18.01
CA PRO A 357 -25.38 0.46 19.38
C PRO A 357 -26.60 0.76 20.26
N GLU A 358 -26.78 -0.01 21.34
CA GLU A 358 -27.79 0.30 22.34
C GLU A 358 -27.62 1.77 22.74
N GLY A 359 -28.74 2.49 22.79
CA GLY A 359 -28.77 3.95 22.88
C GLY A 359 -27.87 4.47 23.98
N ASN A 360 -27.22 5.60 23.69
CA ASN A 360 -26.71 6.46 24.75
C ASN A 360 -27.92 6.80 25.67
N PRO A 361 -27.89 6.50 26.98
CA PRO A 361 -28.99 6.88 27.85
C PRO A 361 -29.14 8.38 28.05
N ASP A 362 -28.18 9.20 27.61
CA ASP A 362 -28.21 10.64 27.84
C ASP A 362 -27.88 11.44 26.55
N GLY A 363 -28.88 12.24 26.14
CA GLY A 363 -28.80 13.57 25.50
C GLY A 363 -27.68 13.88 24.53
#